data_AF-A0A2T0Q192-F1
#
_entry.id   AF-A0A2T0Q192-F1
#
_cell.length_a   1.000
_cell.length_b   1.000
_cell.length_c   1.000
_cell.angle_alpha   90.00
_cell.angle_beta   90.00
_cell.angle_gamma   90.00
#
_symmetry.space_group_name_H-M   'P 1'
#
loop_
_entity.id
_entity.type
_entity.pdbx_description
1 polymer ?
#
loop_
_entity_poly.entity_id
_entity_poly.type
_entity_poly.pdbx_seq_one_letter_code
_entity_poly.pdbx_strand_id
1 'polypeptide(L)'
;MATTDSRTSKRKWPAVILVVATLLLLLFVIRLLDRAPRTDDAYVYADTIDVVPEVNGRIVELAVRDNQAVKQGDLLFRIDPRPYQDALARGNASLVAL
;
A
#
# COMPACT_ATOMS: atom_id res chain seq x y z
N MET A 1 46.54 -57.10 47.26
CA MET A 1 46.41 -55.80 47.94
C MET A 1 45.82 -54.82 46.95
N ALA A 2 44.57 -54.41 47.21
CA ALA A 2 43.77 -53.32 46.65
C ALA A 2 43.86 -52.97 45.15
N THR A 3 42.83 -53.38 44.40
CA THR A 3 42.36 -52.71 43.18
C THR A 3 41.65 -51.40 43.56
N THR A 4 42.04 -50.26 42.98
CA THR A 4 41.29 -48.99 43.14
C THR A 4 40.59 -48.63 41.82
N ASP A 5 39.27 -48.72 41.90
CA ASP A 5 38.26 -48.41 40.89
C ASP A 5 38.23 -46.90 40.57
N SER A 6 38.48 -46.55 39.30
CA SER A 6 38.47 -45.18 38.81
C SER A 6 37.04 -44.71 38.54
N ARG A 7 36.40 -44.14 39.56
CA ARG A 7 35.12 -43.43 39.42
C ARG A 7 35.28 -42.20 38.50
N THR A 8 34.90 -42.34 37.23
CA THR A 8 34.80 -41.20 36.32
C THR A 8 33.63 -40.31 36.75
N SER A 9 33.96 -39.19 37.39
CA SER A 9 33.01 -38.14 37.77
C SER A 9 32.24 -37.66 36.54
N LYS A 10 30.93 -37.92 36.50
CA LYS A 10 30.02 -37.45 35.44
C LYS A 10 29.83 -35.94 35.58
N ARG A 11 30.81 -35.16 35.10
CA ARG A 11 30.80 -33.70 35.09
C ARG A 11 29.56 -33.23 34.31
N LYS A 12 28.60 -32.60 34.98
CA LYS A 12 27.30 -32.16 34.42
C LYS A 12 27.40 -30.94 33.49
N TRP A 13 28.61 -30.43 33.27
CA TRP A 13 28.91 -29.24 32.45
C TRP A 13 28.41 -29.33 30.99
N PRO A 14 28.63 -30.43 30.24
CA PRO A 14 28.02 -30.60 28.92
C PRO A 14 26.49 -30.47 28.94
N ALA A 15 25.81 -30.92 30.01
CA ALA A 15 24.36 -30.77 30.13
C ALA A 15 23.95 -29.29 30.33
N VAL A 16 24.73 -28.51 31.09
CA VAL A 16 24.49 -27.06 31.26
C VAL A 16 24.70 -26.31 29.94
N ILE A 17 25.74 -26.65 29.18
CA ILE A 17 26.01 -26.03 27.88
C ILE A 17 24.86 -26.29 26.90
N LEU A 18 24.35 -27.53 26.87
CA LEU A 18 23.19 -27.88 26.04
C LEU A 18 21.98 -27.02 26.39
N VAL A 19 21.66 -26.87 27.68
CA VAL A 19 20.51 -26.06 28.13
C VAL A 19 20.68 -24.59 27.74
N VAL A 20 21.87 -24.02 27.93
CA VAL A 20 22.15 -22.64 27.55
C VAL A 20 22.09 -22.45 26.03
N ALA A 21 22.63 -23.37 25.25
CA ALA A 21 22.56 -23.33 23.79
C ALA A 21 21.11 -23.38 23.28
N THR A 22 20.28 -24.25 23.87
CA THR A 22 18.84 -24.32 23.54
C THR A 22 18.13 -23.02 23.89
N LEU A 23 18.41 -22.43 25.06
CA LEU A 23 17.83 -21.13 25.45
C LEU A 23 18.25 -20.00 24.51
N LEU A 24 19.51 -19.98 24.08
CA LEU A 24 20.02 -18.98 23.14
C LEU A 24 19.42 -19.16 21.74
N LEU A 25 19.30 -20.40 21.26
CA LEU A 25 18.65 -20.71 19.99
C LEU A 25 17.18 -20.28 20.03
N LEU A 26 16.47 -20.60 21.11
CA LEU A 26 15.07 -20.23 21.31
C LEU A 26 14.91 -18.71 21.33
N LEU A 27 15.76 -17.99 22.07
CA LEU A 27 15.78 -16.53 22.08
C LEU A 27 16.04 -15.95 20.68
N PHE A 28 16.98 -16.53 19.95
CA PHE A 28 17.32 -16.09 18.59
C PHE A 28 16.15 -16.27 17.62
N VAL A 29 15.47 -17.42 17.65
CA VAL A 29 14.30 -17.70 16.80
C VAL A 29 13.14 -16.76 17.12
N ILE A 30 12.85 -16.52 18.40
CA ILE A 30 11.81 -15.56 18.82
C ILE A 30 12.14 -14.17 18.27
N ARG A 31 13.37 -13.71 18.45
CA ARG A 31 13.82 -12.40 17.95
C ARG A 31 13.76 -12.27 16.44
N LEU A 32 13.92 -13.37 15.70
CA LEU A 32 13.82 -13.38 14.25
C LEU A 32 12.35 -13.28 13.80
N LEU A 33 11.45 -14.00 14.46
CA LEU A 33 10.02 -13.98 14.17
C LEU A 33 9.38 -12.61 14.49
N ASP A 34 9.79 -11.96 15.58
CA ASP A 34 9.26 -10.64 15.97
C ASP A 34 9.64 -9.51 15.00
N ARG A 35 10.77 -9.63 14.28
CA ARG A 35 11.26 -8.56 13.39
C ARG A 35 10.53 -8.52 12.05
N ALA A 36 9.90 -9.61 11.63
CA ALA A 36 9.24 -9.72 10.34
C ALA A 36 7.92 -10.50 10.47
N PRO A 37 6.90 -9.92 11.12
CA PRO A 37 5.58 -10.55 11.18
C PRO A 37 5.02 -10.70 9.75
N ARG A 38 4.77 -11.94 9.34
CA ARG A 38 4.14 -12.27 8.06
C ARG A 38 2.64 -12.39 8.28
N THR A 39 1.86 -11.58 7.56
CA THR A 39 0.41 -11.71 7.47
C THR A 39 0.02 -11.87 6.01
N ASP A 40 -0.95 -12.74 5.74
CA ASP A 40 -1.58 -12.84 4.42
C ASP A 40 -2.80 -11.89 4.31
N ASP A 41 -3.25 -11.31 5.44
CA ASP A 41 -4.30 -10.30 5.51
C ASP A 41 -3.69 -8.90 5.51
N ALA A 42 -3.54 -8.32 4.32
CA ALA A 42 -3.09 -6.94 4.14
C ALA A 42 -4.04 -6.20 3.19
N TYR A 43 -4.57 -5.06 3.66
CA TYR A 43 -5.45 -4.20 2.88
C TYR A 43 -4.79 -2.84 2.65
N VAL A 44 -4.87 -2.34 1.44
CA VAL A 44 -4.40 -1.00 1.08
C VAL A 44 -5.60 -0.07 1.05
N TYR A 45 -5.54 1.00 1.82
CA TYR A 45 -6.52 2.08 1.78
C TYR A 45 -6.03 3.18 0.86
N ALA A 46 -6.92 3.71 0.03
CA ALA A 46 -6.68 4.87 -0.79
C ALA A 46 -7.86 5.82 -0.67
N ASP A 47 -7.58 7.10 -0.51
CA ASP A 47 -8.62 8.13 -0.53
C ASP A 47 -9.12 8.25 -1.97
N THR A 48 -10.41 7.97 -2.17
CA THR A 48 -11.07 8.10 -3.47
C THR A 48 -11.93 9.36 -3.46
N ILE A 49 -11.85 10.15 -4.53
CA ILE A 49 -12.72 11.29 -4.77
C ILE A 49 -13.45 11.11 -6.10
N ASP A 50 -14.73 11.47 -6.11
CA ASP A 50 -15.52 11.48 -7.33
C ASP A 50 -15.33 12.81 -8.06
N VAL A 51 -14.96 12.74 -9.34
CA VAL A 51 -14.81 13.92 -10.21
C VAL A 51 -16.04 14.02 -11.10
N VAL A 52 -16.82 15.09 -10.91
CA VAL A 52 -18.05 15.36 -11.67
C VAL A 52 -17.92 16.66 -12.47
N PRO A 53 -18.51 16.73 -13.67
CA PRO A 53 -18.57 17.99 -14.40
C PRO A 53 -19.58 18.95 -13.77
N GLU A 54 -19.27 20.24 -13.81
CA GLU A 54 -20.19 21.30 -13.36
C GLU A 54 -21.38 21.52 -14.30
N VAL A 55 -21.28 21.03 -15.54
CA VAL A 55 -22.25 21.27 -16.60
C VAL A 55 -22.70 19.96 -17.25
N ASN A 56 -23.95 19.92 -17.70
CA ASN A 56 -24.53 18.75 -18.35
C ASN A 56 -24.09 18.65 -19.81
N GLY A 57 -23.80 17.46 -20.32
CA GLY A 57 -23.58 17.32 -21.76
C GLY A 57 -23.02 15.97 -22.16
N ARG A 58 -22.88 15.78 -23.48
CA ARG A 58 -22.30 14.57 -24.04
C ARG A 58 -20.78 14.64 -23.95
N ILE A 59 -20.15 13.59 -23.45
CA ILE A 59 -18.70 13.42 -23.50
C ILE A 59 -18.29 13.12 -24.95
N VAL A 60 -17.39 13.92 -25.51
CA VAL A 60 -16.87 13.77 -26.87
C VAL A 60 -15.47 13.18 -26.92
N GLU A 61 -14.74 13.23 -25.80
CA GLU A 61 -13.37 12.75 -25.70
C GLU A 61 -13.08 12.30 -24.27
N LEU A 62 -12.39 11.17 -24.14
CA LEU A 62 -11.84 10.65 -22.90
C LEU A 62 -10.32 10.61 -23.07
N ALA A 63 -9.61 11.47 -22.35
CA ALA A 63 -8.18 11.70 -22.51
C ALA A 63 -7.32 10.88 -21.53
N VAL A 64 -7.96 9.97 -20.78
CA VAL A 64 -7.31 9.10 -19.79
C VAL A 64 -7.69 7.64 -19.99
N ARG A 65 -6.80 6.75 -19.57
CA ARG A 65 -7.05 5.31 -19.47
C ARG A 65 -7.18 4.88 -18.02
N ASP A 66 -7.72 3.68 -17.82
CA ASP A 66 -7.85 3.07 -16.50
C ASP A 66 -6.50 2.96 -15.77
N ASN A 67 -6.52 3.21 -14.46
CA ASN A 67 -5.35 3.23 -13.57
C ASN A 67 -4.18 4.12 -14.03
N GLN A 68 -4.44 5.14 -14.86
CA GLN A 68 -3.43 6.12 -15.24
C GLN A 68 -3.15 7.09 -14.10
N ALA A 69 -1.86 7.27 -13.77
CA ALA A 69 -1.44 8.37 -12.90
C ALA A 69 -1.67 9.71 -13.60
N VAL A 70 -2.46 10.58 -12.97
CA VAL A 70 -2.78 11.93 -13.46
C VAL A 70 -2.30 12.98 -12.47
N LYS A 71 -2.07 14.20 -12.96
CA LYS A 71 -1.68 15.36 -12.17
C LYS A 71 -2.80 16.40 -12.18
N GLN A 72 -2.71 17.34 -11.24
CA GLN A 72 -3.63 18.47 -11.22
C GLN A 72 -3.55 19.25 -12.53
N GLY A 73 -4.71 19.51 -13.13
CA GLY A 73 -4.83 20.23 -14.40
C GLY A 73 -4.82 19.34 -15.64
N ASP A 74 -4.60 18.03 -15.50
CA ASP A 74 -4.68 17.11 -16.64
C ASP A 74 -6.12 17.01 -17.16
N LEU A 75 -6.26 16.99 -18.49
CA LEU A 75 -7.54 16.77 -19.14
C LEU A 75 -7.99 15.32 -18.91
N LEU A 76 -9.11 15.14 -18.22
CA LEU A 76 -9.69 13.81 -18.00
C LEU A 76 -10.68 13.46 -19.12
N PHE A 77 -11.62 14.35 -19.39
CA PHE A 77 -12.63 14.19 -20.44
C PHE A 77 -13.11 15.56 -20.92
N ARG A 78 -13.68 15.60 -22.12
CA ARG A 78 -14.22 16.83 -22.73
C ARG A 78 -15.70 16.66 -23.04
N ILE A 79 -16.49 17.64 -22.61
CA ILE A 79 -17.91 17.77 -22.93
C ILE A 79 -18.06 18.54 -24.24
N ASP A 80 -19.06 18.18 -25.06
CA ASP A 80 -19.40 18.88 -26.29
C ASP A 80 -19.63 20.40 -26.04
N PRO A 81 -18.78 21.28 -26.58
CA PRO A 81 -18.86 22.71 -26.30
C PRO A 81 -19.91 23.43 -27.14
N ARG A 82 -20.46 22.80 -28.20
CA ARG A 82 -21.32 23.49 -29.19
C ARG A 82 -22.55 24.15 -28.56
N PRO A 83 -23.34 23.49 -27.69
CA PRO A 83 -24.52 24.13 -27.09
C PRO A 83 -24.14 25.37 -26.25
N TYR A 84 -22.98 25.33 -25.60
CA TYR A 84 -22.47 26.41 -24.76
C TYR A 84 -21.95 27.59 -25.61
N GLN A 85 -21.28 27.30 -26.72
CA GLN A 85 -20.83 28.33 -27.67
C GLN A 85 -22.03 29.03 -28.31
N ASP A 86 -23.07 28.28 -28.71
CA ASP A 86 -24.28 28.85 -29.29
C ASP A 86 -25.07 29.70 -28.29
N ALA A 87 -25.08 29.32 -27.01
CA ALA A 87 -25.69 30.10 -25.95
C ALA A 87 -24.93 31.41 -25.70
N LEU A 88 -23.59 31.35 -25.67
CA LEU A 88 -22.73 32.51 -25.52
C LEU A 88 -22.91 33.50 -26.69
N ALA A 89 -22.93 32.99 -27.93
CA ALA A 89 -23.12 33.81 -29.12
C ALA A 89 -24.48 34.53 -29.10
N ARG A 90 -25.55 33.84 -28.69
CA ARG A 90 -26.88 34.43 -28.51
C ARG A 90 -26.89 35.52 -27.44
N GLY A 91 -26.23 35.29 -26.31
CA GLY A 91 -26.08 36.28 -25.25
C GLY A 91 -25.36 37.55 -25.74
N ASN A 92 -24.23 37.40 -26.41
CA ASN A 92 -23.47 38.54 -26.95
C ASN A 92 -24.27 39.32 -27.99
N ALA A 93 -25.00 38.64 -28.87
CA ALA A 93 -25.87 39.31 -29.85
C ALA A 93 -26.98 40.13 -29.17
N SER A 94 -27.56 39.63 -28.07
CA SER A 94 -28.59 40.36 -27.34
C SER A 94 -28.07 41.62 -26.63
N LEU A 95 -26.80 41.63 -26.20
CA LEU A 95 -26.18 42.80 -25.58
C LEU A 95 -25.85 43.90 -26.60
N VAL A 96 -25.46 43.52 -27.83
CA VAL A 96 -25.14 44.48 -28.90
C VAL A 96 -26.41 45.12 -29.49
N ALA A 97 -27.56 44.44 -29.38
CA ALA A 97 -28.83 44.93 -29.88
C ALA A 97 -29.52 45.95 -28.94
N LEU A 98 -28.98 46.18 -27.73
CA LEU A 98 -29.48 47.11 -26.73
C LEU A 98 -28.76 48.47 -26.83
#